data_AF-A0A966UNS9-F1
#
_entry.id   AF-A0A966UNS9-F1
#
_cell.length_a   1.000
_cell.length_b   1.000
_cell.length_c   1.000
_cell.angle_alpha   90.00
_cell.angle_beta   90.00
_cell.angle_gamma   90.00
#
_symmetry.space_group_name_H-M   'P 1'
#
loop_
_entity.id
_entity.type
_entity.pdbx_description
1 polymer ?
#
loop_
_entity_poly.entity_id
_entity_poly.type
_entity_poly.pdbx_seq_one_letter_code
_entity_poly.pdbx_strand_id
1 'polypeptide(L)' 'MSQSKDIRDLLHVVDYSKSMDLRGTPLEICVCGCDVFVMLGGFIDGEIAFYFTDGECASCGSMVTLPTKSGEEDGCADV' A
#
# COMPACT_ATOMS: atom_id res chain seq x y z
N MET A 1 15.64 21.71 -2.50
CA MET A 1 15.37 21.39 -1.08
C MET A 1 14.07 20.59 -1.08
N SER A 2 14.15 19.27 -0.85
CA SER A 2 12.94 18.45 -0.74
C SER A 2 12.33 18.72 0.64
N GLN A 3 11.22 19.46 0.70
CA GLN A 3 10.51 19.63 1.96
C GLN A 3 9.85 18.29 2.31
N SER A 4 10.14 17.76 3.49
CA SER A 4 9.42 16.63 4.07
C SER A 4 7.97 17.04 4.27
N LYS A 5 7.04 16.41 3.56
CA LYS A 5 5.59 16.58 3.75
C LYS A 5 5.15 15.78 4.97
N ASP A 6 4.19 16.29 5.74
CA ASP A 6 3.54 15.50 6.78
C ASP A 6 2.70 14.40 6.10
N ILE A 7 2.66 13.20 6.68
CA ILE A 7 1.88 12.09 6.11
C ILE A 7 0.39 12.44 6.00
N ARG A 8 -0.14 13.31 6.88
CA ARG A 8 -1.53 13.76 6.82
C ARG A 8 -1.82 14.58 5.56
N ASP A 9 -0.83 15.27 5.02
CA ASP A 9 -0.98 16.01 3.77
C ASP A 9 -1.13 15.05 2.58
N LEU A 10 -0.60 13.83 2.68
CA LEU A 10 -0.79 12.78 1.68
C LEU A 10 -2.17 12.13 1.80
N LEU A 11 -2.69 11.99 3.02
CA LEU A 11 -4.01 11.37 3.26
C LEU A 11 -5.20 12.26 2.89
N HIS A 12 -5.03 13.58 2.87
CA HIS A 12 -6.13 14.53 2.65
C HIS A 12 -6.17 15.16 1.24
N VAL A 13 -5.13 14.96 0.43
CA VAL A 13 -4.95 15.69 -0.85
C VAL A 13 -4.80 14.72 -2.03
N VAL A 14 -5.58 13.65 -2.04
CA VAL A 14 -5.62 12.76 -3.21
C VAL A 14 -6.75 13.20 -4.12
N ASP A 15 -6.39 13.78 -5.26
CA ASP A 15 -7.34 14.04 -6.33
C ASP A 15 -7.64 12.74 -7.08
N TYR A 16 -8.82 12.19 -6.82
CA TYR A 16 -9.29 10.94 -7.42
C TYR A 16 -9.70 11.08 -8.90
N SER A 17 -9.63 12.26 -9.51
CA SER A 17 -10.01 12.47 -10.92
C SER A 17 -9.21 11.60 -11.91
N LYS A 18 -8.02 11.12 -11.51
CA LYS A 18 -7.15 10.23 -12.28
C LYS A 18 -7.01 8.83 -11.66
N SER A 19 -7.80 8.52 -10.63
CA SER A 19 -7.76 7.23 -9.96
C SER A 19 -8.32 6.13 -10.85
N MET A 20 -7.76 4.94 -10.72
CA MET A 20 -8.21 3.70 -11.36
C MET A 20 -8.28 2.59 -10.34
N ASP A 21 -9.11 1.57 -10.58
CA ASP A 21 -9.06 0.32 -9.82
C ASP A 21 -8.11 -0.65 -10.53
N LEU A 22 -6.94 -0.87 -9.94
CA LEU A 22 -5.85 -1.71 -10.45
C LEU A 22 -5.65 -2.96 -9.59
N ARG A 23 -6.61 -3.28 -8.72
CA ARG A 23 -6.55 -4.47 -7.86
C ARG A 23 -6.63 -5.76 -8.68
N GLY A 24 -6.03 -6.83 -8.16
CA GLY A 24 -6.02 -8.18 -8.72
C GLY A 24 -4.61 -8.73 -8.94
N THR A 25 -3.69 -7.91 -9.46
CA THR A 25 -2.27 -8.26 -9.59
C THR A 25 -1.46 -7.36 -8.67
N PRO A 26 -0.60 -7.92 -7.79
CA PRO A 26 0.24 -7.11 -6.92
C PRO A 26 1.21 -6.19 -7.69
N LEU A 27 1.41 -4.97 -7.19
CA LEU A 27 2.22 -3.93 -7.84
C LEU A 27 3.17 -3.27 -6.83
N GLU A 28 4.47 -3.25 -7.15
CA GLU A 28 5.47 -2.47 -6.38
C GLU A 28 5.52 -0.99 -6.81
N ILE A 29 5.14 -0.70 -8.06
CA ILE A 29 5.09 0.64 -8.63
C ILE A 29 3.74 0.81 -9.34
N CYS A 30 3.03 1.88 -9.03
CA CYS A 30 1.77 2.23 -9.69
C CYS A 30 2.02 2.59 -11.16
N VAL A 31 1.02 2.42 -12.03
CA VAL A 31 1.11 2.81 -13.46
C VAL A 31 1.36 4.30 -13.69
N CYS A 32 1.15 5.14 -12.67
CA CYS A 32 1.52 6.57 -12.70
C CYS A 32 3.01 6.82 -12.38
N GLY A 33 3.77 5.80 -11.96
CA GLY A 33 5.17 5.87 -11.57
C GLY A 33 5.43 6.07 -10.07
N CYS A 34 4.39 6.13 -9.23
CA CYS A 34 4.52 6.26 -7.77
C CYS A 34 4.77 4.90 -7.10
N ASP A 35 5.70 4.84 -6.17
CA ASP A 35 6.09 3.67 -5.35
C ASP A 35 5.67 3.82 -3.87
N VAL A 36 4.93 4.87 -3.53
CA VAL A 36 4.41 5.13 -2.19
C VAL A 36 2.91 4.85 -2.16
N PHE A 37 2.49 4.06 -1.18
CA PHE A 37 1.11 3.65 -0.98
C PHE A 37 0.64 3.91 0.44
N VAL A 38 -0.65 4.19 0.56
CA VAL A 38 -1.37 4.23 1.83
C VAL A 38 -1.99 2.85 2.04
N MET A 39 -1.68 2.24 3.19
CA MET A 39 -2.21 0.94 3.58
C MET A 39 -2.58 0.92 5.06
N LEU A 40 -3.54 0.08 5.41
CA LEU A 40 -3.82 -0.26 6.79
C LEU A 40 -2.95 -1.43 7.21
N GLY A 41 -2.35 -1.33 8.39
CA GLY A 41 -1.52 -2.40 8.96
C GLY A 41 -1.38 -2.28 10.46
N GLY A 42 -0.85 -3.35 11.07
CA GLY A 42 -0.66 -3.46 12.50
C GLY A 42 0.78 -3.84 12.83
N PHE A 43 1.20 -3.42 14.02
CA PHE A 43 2.50 -3.76 14.59
C PHE A 43 2.36 -4.72 15.76
N ILE A 44 3.28 -5.66 15.86
CA ILE A 44 3.47 -6.52 17.04
C ILE A 44 4.97 -6.46 17.38
N ASP A 45 5.29 -6.25 18.65
CA ASP A 45 6.68 -6.19 19.15
C ASP A 45 7.62 -5.22 18.41
N GLY A 46 7.08 -4.16 17.82
CA GLY A 46 7.85 -3.13 17.10
C GLY A 46 8.06 -3.41 15.61
N GLU A 47 7.54 -4.53 15.10
CA GLU A 47 7.63 -4.91 13.68
C GLU A 47 6.25 -4.89 13.01
N ILE A 48 6.23 -4.70 11.69
CA ILE A 48 4.98 -4.83 10.92
C ILE A 48 4.56 -6.29 10.96
N ALA A 49 3.45 -6.57 11.64
CA ALA A 49 2.93 -7.92 11.79
C ALA A 49 2.01 -8.31 10.63
N PHE A 50 1.21 -7.36 10.16
CA PHE A 50 0.31 -7.56 9.03
C PHE A 50 -0.04 -6.23 8.38
N TYR A 51 -0.51 -6.30 7.15
CA TYR A 51 -1.14 -5.20 6.44
C TYR A 51 -2.21 -5.75 5.49
N PHE A 52 -3.16 -4.89 5.13
CA PHE A 52 -4.13 -5.18 4.10
C PHE A 52 -3.48 -5.04 2.74
N THR A 53 -3.71 -6.00 1.85
CA THR A 53 -3.21 -5.95 0.48
C THR A 53 -3.96 -4.95 -0.38
N ASP A 54 -5.15 -4.51 0.03
CA ASP A 54 -5.84 -3.37 -0.58
C ASP A 54 -5.20 -2.07 -0.10
N GLY A 55 -4.60 -1.32 -1.03
CA GLY A 55 -3.97 -0.03 -0.77
C GLY A 55 -4.37 1.04 -1.77
N GLU A 56 -3.95 2.27 -1.49
CA GLU A 56 -4.18 3.43 -2.34
C GLU A 56 -2.84 4.06 -2.75
N CYS A 57 -2.68 4.40 -4.03
CA CYS A 57 -1.51 5.13 -4.51
C CYS A 57 -1.51 6.57 -3.98
N ALA A 58 -0.45 6.94 -3.25
CA ALA A 58 -0.34 8.26 -2.61
C ALA A 58 -0.23 9.44 -3.60
N SER A 59 -0.02 9.17 -4.89
CA SER A 59 0.08 10.23 -5.92
C SER A 59 -1.18 10.40 -6.77
N CYS A 60 -1.87 9.33 -7.15
CA CYS A 60 -3.00 9.40 -8.08
C CYS A 60 -4.31 8.80 -7.54
N GLY A 61 -4.30 8.27 -6.32
CA GLY A 61 -5.48 7.71 -5.67
C GLY A 61 -5.99 6.40 -6.26
N SER A 62 -5.22 5.76 -7.14
CA SER A 62 -5.62 4.46 -7.69
C SER A 62 -5.62 3.41 -6.58
N MET A 63 -6.67 2.60 -6.56
CA MET A 63 -6.74 1.41 -5.72
C MET A 63 -5.82 0.34 -6.31
N VAL A 64 -5.00 -0.28 -5.48
CA VAL A 64 -3.99 -1.26 -5.90
C VAL A 64 -4.01 -2.48 -5.00
N THR A 65 -3.54 -3.60 -5.53
CA THR A 65 -3.12 -4.73 -4.71
C THR A 65 -1.64 -4.58 -4.39
N LEU A 66 -1.29 -4.53 -3.11
CA LEU A 66 0.07 -4.41 -2.62
C LEU A 66 0.80 -5.75 -2.68
N PRO A 67 2.13 -5.74 -2.88
CA PRO A 67 2.94 -6.94 -2.93
C PRO A 67 3.01 -7.57 -1.55
N THR A 68 2.62 -8.84 -1.47
CA THR A 68 2.90 -9.70 -0.32
C THR A 68 4.12 -10.55 -0.62
N LYS A 69 4.99 -10.75 0.37
CA LYS A 69 6.01 -11.80 0.25
C LYS A 69 5.27 -13.11 -0.03
N SER A 70 5.46 -13.68 -1.22
CA SER A 70 5.07 -15.05 -1.51
C SER A 70 5.68 -15.91 -0.40
N GLY A 71 4.84 -16.56 0.41
CA GLY A 71 5.31 -17.23 1.62
C GLY A 71 6.50 -18.13 1.32
N GLU A 72 7.56 -18.00 2.13
CA GLU A 72 8.17 -19.22 2.63
C GLU A 72 7.03 -19.97 3.35
N GLU A 73 6.94 -21.28 3.12
CA GLU A 73 5.85 -22.13 3.60
C GLU A 73 5.85 -22.22 5.13
N ASP A 74 5.46 -21.16 5.82
CA ASP A 74 5.17 -21.20 7.24
C ASP A 74 3.78 -21.83 7.39
N GLY A 75 3.82 -23.15 7.59
CA GLY A 75 2.65 -24.01 7.68
C GLY A 75 1.57 -23.42 8.57
N CYS A 76 0.41 -23.14 7.95
CA CYS A 76 -0.83 -23.18 8.68
C CYS A 76 -0.94 -24.58 9.28
N ALA A 77 -0.76 -24.70 10.60
CA ALA A 77 -1.24 -25.86 11.31
C ALA A 77 -2.75 -25.93 11.10
N ASP A 78 -3.21 -26.91 10.33
CA ASP A 78 -4.57 -27.42 10.43
C ASP A 78 -4.88 -27.65 11.92
N VAL A 79 -5.84 -26.89 12.46
CA VAL A 79 -6.51 -27.17 13.73
C VAL A 79 -8.01 -27.32 13.50
#